data_AF-A0A845W361-F1
#
_entry.id   AF-A0A845W361-F1
#
_cell.length_a   1.000
_cell.length_b   1.000
_cell.length_c   1.000
_cell.angle_alpha   90.00
_cell.angle_beta   90.00
_cell.angle_gamma   90.00
#
_symmetry.space_group_name_H-M   'P 1'
#
loop_
_entity.id
_entity.type
_entity.pdbx_description
1 polymer ?
#
loop_
_entity_poly.entity_id
_entity_poly.type
_entity_poly.pdbx_seq_one_letter_code
_entity_poly.pdbx_strand_id
1 'polypeptide(L)'
;MTQSIDRVVLPPPFPDHTQLPESDGSFVKNFQEHPQSILLTDSIGPVLQQIHPDGHYAIGQDCGIYWRETDPPEKGAEAPDWFYVPK
;
A
#
# COMPACT_ATOMS: atom_id res chain seq x y z
N MET A 1 45.78 -14.07 13.65
CA MET A 1 44.36 -14.15 14.02
C MET A 1 43.55 -13.69 12.84
N THR A 2 42.86 -14.59 12.16
CA THR A 2 42.02 -14.27 11.00
C THR A 2 40.59 -14.23 11.52
N GLN A 3 40.01 -13.04 11.66
CA GLN A 3 38.60 -12.89 12.02
C GLN A 3 37.75 -13.38 10.83
N SER A 4 37.01 -14.46 11.03
CA SER A 4 35.94 -14.88 10.13
C SER A 4 34.81 -13.86 10.20
N ILE A 5 34.51 -13.23 9.07
CA ILE A 5 33.40 -12.29 8.95
C ILE A 5 32.12 -13.13 8.88
N ASP A 6 31.33 -13.13 9.94
CA ASP A 6 30.01 -13.75 9.91
C ASP A 6 29.14 -13.01 8.88
N ARG A 7 28.73 -13.75 7.85
CA ARG A 7 27.95 -13.20 6.75
C ARG A 7 26.53 -12.98 7.26
N VAL A 8 26.12 -11.71 7.38
CA VAL A 8 24.73 -11.36 7.73
C VAL A 8 23.81 -11.91 6.64
N VAL A 9 22.97 -12.87 6.99
CA VAL A 9 21.90 -13.39 6.12
C VAL A 9 20.68 -12.51 6.33
N LEU A 10 20.28 -11.78 5.29
CA LEU A 10 19.05 -10.99 5.30
C LEU A 10 17.84 -11.91 5.08
N PRO A 11 16.68 -11.59 5.66
CA PRO A 11 15.44 -12.27 5.32
C PRO A 11 15.12 -12.08 3.82
N PRO A 12 14.32 -12.99 3.22
CA PRO A 12 13.84 -12.81 1.86
C PRO A 12 13.04 -11.51 1.73
N PRO A 13 13.03 -10.88 0.54
CA PRO A 13 12.19 -9.71 0.30
C PRO A 13 10.72 -10.08 0.41
N PHE A 14 9.90 -9.10 0.77
CA PHE A 14 8.44 -9.24 0.72
C PHE A 14 7.96 -9.50 -0.72
N PRO A 15 6.86 -10.24 -0.89
CA PRO A 15 6.26 -10.43 -2.20
C PRO A 15 5.82 -9.09 -2.79
N ASP A 16 5.99 -8.93 -4.09
CA ASP A 16 5.47 -7.77 -4.81
C ASP A 16 4.04 -8.02 -5.34
N HIS A 17 3.47 -6.98 -5.94
CA HIS A 17 2.11 -7.02 -6.49
C HIS A 17 1.91 -8.08 -7.61
N THR A 18 2.98 -8.64 -8.19
CA THR A 18 2.89 -9.73 -9.18
C THR A 18 2.80 -11.12 -8.52
N GLN A 19 3.10 -11.20 -7.23
CA GLN A 19 3.10 -12.43 -6.44
C GLN A 19 1.91 -12.52 -5.47
N LEU A 20 1.17 -11.42 -5.30
CA LEU A 20 0.02 -11.32 -4.41
C LEU A 20 -1.29 -11.46 -5.20
N PRO A 21 -2.32 -12.12 -4.64
CA PRO A 21 -3.63 -12.19 -5.28
C PRO A 21 -4.24 -10.81 -5.59
N GLU A 22 -4.89 -10.68 -6.74
CA GLU A 22 -5.62 -9.46 -7.15
C GLU A 22 -7.11 -9.48 -6.77
N SER A 23 -7.63 -10.64 -6.33
CA SER A 23 -9.04 -10.83 -5.94
C SER A 23 -9.17 -11.98 -4.93
N ASP A 24 -10.16 -11.87 -4.05
CA ASP A 24 -10.60 -12.93 -3.13
C ASP A 24 -11.88 -13.65 -3.63
N GLY A 25 -12.35 -13.32 -4.84
CA GLY A 25 -13.59 -13.86 -5.42
C GLY A 25 -14.88 -13.25 -4.87
N SER A 26 -14.80 -12.21 -4.02
CA SER A 26 -15.96 -11.48 -3.50
C SER A 26 -16.22 -10.19 -4.30
N PHE A 27 -17.46 -9.69 -4.25
CA PHE A 27 -17.80 -8.41 -4.87
C PHE A 27 -17.30 -7.26 -4.00
N VAL A 28 -16.74 -6.23 -4.66
CA VAL A 28 -16.36 -4.97 -4.02
C VAL A 28 -17.59 -4.33 -3.37
N LYS A 29 -17.55 -4.16 -2.05
CA LYS A 29 -18.67 -3.59 -1.29
C LYS A 29 -18.67 -2.07 -1.30
N ASN A 30 -17.49 -1.46 -1.38
CA ASN A 30 -17.30 -0.01 -1.23
C ASN A 30 -17.70 0.79 -2.48
N PHE A 31 -17.94 0.14 -3.63
CA PHE A 31 -18.30 0.84 -4.88
C PHE A 31 -19.60 1.66 -4.77
N GLN A 32 -20.49 1.31 -3.83
CA GLN A 32 -21.75 2.03 -3.59
C GLN A 32 -21.63 3.11 -2.51
N GLU A 33 -20.47 3.22 -1.86
CA GLU A 33 -20.27 4.18 -0.78
C GLU A 33 -20.16 5.59 -1.36
N HIS A 34 -20.45 6.58 -0.50
CA HIS A 34 -20.38 7.97 -0.92
C HIS A 34 -18.93 8.32 -1.26
N PRO A 35 -18.65 9.08 -2.34
CA PRO A 35 -17.29 9.43 -2.76
C PRO A 35 -16.65 10.49 -1.83
N GLN A 36 -16.52 10.19 -0.55
CA GLN A 36 -15.88 11.04 0.46
C GLN A 36 -14.36 11.11 0.24
N SER A 37 -13.78 10.06 -0.34
CA SER A 37 -12.37 9.97 -0.73
C SER A 37 -11.95 11.11 -1.66
N ILE A 38 -12.84 11.56 -2.55
CA ILE A 38 -12.61 12.68 -3.47
C ILE A 38 -12.38 13.99 -2.69
N LEU A 39 -13.21 14.27 -1.68
CA LEU A 39 -13.08 15.49 -0.90
C LEU A 39 -11.75 15.54 -0.15
N LEU A 40 -11.31 14.41 0.40
CA LEU A 40 -10.01 14.30 1.07
C LEU A 40 -8.86 14.57 0.10
N THR A 41 -8.89 13.94 -1.08
CA THR A 41 -7.88 14.11 -2.12
C THR A 41 -7.77 15.56 -2.58
N ASP A 42 -8.90 16.20 -2.86
CA ASP A 42 -8.93 17.60 -3.29
C ASP A 42 -8.43 18.53 -2.17
N SER A 43 -8.83 18.28 -0.92
CA SER A 43 -8.48 19.14 0.22
C SER A 43 -7.01 19.06 0.58
N ILE A 44 -6.40 17.87 0.51
CA ILE A 44 -4.98 17.68 0.88
C ILE A 44 -4.02 17.92 -0.28
N GLY A 45 -4.51 17.89 -1.52
CA GLY A 45 -3.72 18.03 -2.76
C GLY A 45 -2.71 19.19 -2.75
N PRO A 46 -3.10 20.43 -2.39
CA PRO A 46 -2.17 21.55 -2.34
C PRO A 46 -1.01 21.37 -1.35
N VAL A 47 -1.24 20.65 -0.24
CA VAL A 47 -0.20 20.35 0.75
C VAL A 47 0.75 19.28 0.21
N LEU A 48 0.22 18.24 -0.43
CA LEU A 48 1.05 17.19 -1.03
C LEU A 48 1.91 17.73 -2.18
N GLN A 49 1.40 18.69 -2.97
CA GLN A 49 2.19 19.37 -4.01
C GLN A 49 3.35 20.18 -3.44
N GLN A 50 3.21 20.73 -2.23
CA GLN A 50 4.31 21.44 -1.56
C GLN A 50 5.36 20.48 -1.01
N ILE A 51 4.93 19.32 -0.50
CA ILE A 51 5.82 18.29 0.06
C ILE A 51 6.55 17.52 -1.05
N HIS A 52 5.85 17.20 -2.13
CA HIS A 52 6.32 16.41 -3.28
C HIS A 52 6.15 17.20 -4.59
N PRO A 53 6.96 18.24 -4.83
CA PRO A 53 6.87 19.04 -6.06
C PRO A 53 7.23 18.24 -7.33
N ASP A 54 7.90 17.10 -7.16
CA ASP A 54 8.22 16.12 -8.20
C ASP A 54 7.08 15.12 -8.49
N GLY A 55 6.02 15.13 -7.68
CA GLY A 55 4.90 14.20 -7.78
C GLY A 55 5.23 12.77 -7.34
N HIS A 56 6.31 12.56 -6.58
CA HIS A 56 6.70 11.24 -6.09
C HIS A 56 5.90 10.81 -4.85
N TYR A 57 4.62 10.54 -5.05
CA TYR A 57 3.74 9.90 -4.08
C TYR A 57 2.60 9.16 -4.76
N ALA A 58 1.90 8.31 -4.02
CA ALA A 58 0.66 7.67 -4.47
C ALA A 58 -0.48 7.95 -3.48
N ILE A 59 -1.69 8.08 -4.03
CA ILE A 59 -2.94 8.09 -3.26
C ILE A 59 -3.76 6.89 -3.72
N GLY A 60 -4.24 6.09 -2.78
CA GLY A 60 -5.27 5.09 -3.02
C GLY A 60 -6.61 5.59 -2.52
N GLN A 61 -7.67 5.32 -3.29
CA GLN A 61 -9.05 5.64 -2.96
C GLN A 61 -9.88 4.39 -3.20
N ASP A 62 -10.63 3.96 -2.19
CA ASP A 62 -11.56 2.82 -2.25
C ASP A 62 -10.93 1.56 -2.88
N CYS A 63 -9.65 1.30 -2.59
CA CYS A 63 -8.87 0.22 -3.18
C CYS A 63 -8.04 -0.56 -2.16
N GLY A 64 -7.71 -1.80 -2.51
CA GLY A 64 -6.97 -2.71 -1.65
C GLY A 64 -5.49 -2.35 -1.51
N ILE A 65 -4.95 -2.50 -0.31
CA ILE A 65 -3.53 -2.45 0.03
C ILE A 65 -3.17 -3.63 0.93
N TYR A 66 -2.08 -4.33 0.60
CA TYR A 66 -1.52 -5.33 1.49
C TYR A 66 -0.81 -4.63 2.65
N TRP A 67 -1.44 -4.67 3.82
CA TRP A 67 -1.00 -3.95 5.01
C TRP A 67 -0.17 -4.82 5.96
N ARG A 68 -0.41 -6.14 5.96
CA ARG A 68 0.30 -7.09 6.82
C ARG A 68 0.62 -8.37 6.06
N GLU A 69 1.74 -9.00 6.40
CA GLU A 69 2.06 -10.34 5.91
C GLU A 69 1.26 -11.38 6.70
N THR A 70 0.44 -12.17 6.00
CA THR A 70 -0.43 -13.20 6.58
C THR A 70 -0.43 -14.46 5.74
N ASP A 71 -0.94 -15.56 6.31
CA ASP A 71 -1.22 -16.81 5.59
C ASP A 71 -2.72 -17.19 5.75
N PRO A 72 -3.51 -17.18 4.65
CA PRO A 72 -3.14 -16.80 3.29
C PRO A 72 -2.97 -15.26 3.13
N PRO A 73 -2.28 -14.78 2.07
CA PRO A 73 -1.93 -13.37 1.90
C PRO A 73 -3.12 -12.41 1.89
N GLU A 74 -4.25 -12.79 1.29
CA GLU A 74 -5.44 -11.96 1.16
C GLU A 74 -6.04 -11.52 2.51
N LYS A 75 -5.73 -12.21 3.61
CA LYS A 75 -6.14 -11.78 4.96
C LYS A 75 -5.41 -10.55 5.46
N GLY A 76 -4.28 -10.21 4.84
CA GLY A 76 -3.48 -9.04 5.13
C GLY A 76 -3.82 -7.85 4.23
N ALA A 77 -4.70 -8.06 3.24
CA ALA A 77 -5.22 -6.99 2.40
C ALA A 77 -6.32 -6.23 3.15
N GLU A 78 -6.19 -4.92 3.17
CA GLU A 78 -7.17 -3.98 3.70
C GLU A 78 -7.67 -3.12 2.54
N ALA A 79 -8.93 -2.65 2.57
CA ALA A 79 -9.46 -1.72 1.58
C ALA A 79 -9.93 -0.42 2.28
N PRO A 80 -9.00 0.49 2.64
CA PRO A 80 -9.37 1.76 3.23
C PRO A 80 -10.06 2.66 2.21
N ASP A 81 -10.95 3.54 2.69
CA ASP A 81 -11.57 4.58 1.86
C ASP A 81 -10.50 5.49 1.22
N TRP A 82 -9.42 5.78 1.95
CA TRP A 82 -8.35 6.65 1.51
C TRP A 82 -7.01 6.31 2.18
N PHE A 83 -5.92 6.30 1.40
CA PHE A 83 -4.55 6.24 1.94
C PHE A 83 -3.55 6.99 1.06
N TYR A 84 -2.42 7.36 1.65
CA TYR A 84 -1.31 8.04 0.98
C TYR A 84 0.02 7.35 1.29
N VAL A 85 0.84 7.18 0.25
CA VAL A 85 2.17 6.57 0.33
C VAL A 85 3.21 7.53 -0.24
N PRO A 86 4.14 8.07 0.59
CA PRO A 86 5.30 8.79 0.08
C PRO A 86 6.26 7.80 -0.61
N LYS A 87 6.91 8.22 -1.69
CA LYS A 87 8.03 7.44 -2.28
C LYS A 87 9.37 7.79 -1.66
#